data_AF-F4B6B9-F1
#
_entry.id   AF-F4B6B9-F1
#
_cell.length_a   1.000
_cell.length_b   1.000
_cell.length_c   1.000
_cell.angle_alpha   90.00
_cell.angle_beta   90.00
_cell.angle_gamma   90.00
#
_symmetry.space_group_name_H-M   'P 1'
#
loop_
_entity.id
_entity.type
_entity.pdbx_description
1 polymer ?
#
loop_
_entity_poly.entity_id
_entity_poly.type
_entity_poly.pdbx_seq_one_letter_code
_entity_poly.pdbx_strand_id
1 'polypeptide(L)'
;MVRLIISCMDYRLSQEVMNRVKDENDIIIRNAGANIYELKDRLKGINADEVVFLPHTDCAAMKLVNSAIKDGKDVDKEIDEKLVAQFRGKEFSSLQELEKLNAEIGEKMLKEIFPNAKITTELIDVNKIKIPQKKTRYYLLKPQTRYNDEIIGSYVIQAFDKEDVTADIKIAESLGLKLEKSELG
;
A
#
# COMPACT_ATOMS: atom_id res chain seq x y z
N MET A 1 -2.93 -23.26 1.48
CA MET A 1 -2.64 -22.20 2.47
C MET A 1 -2.66 -20.88 1.71
N VAL A 2 -3.53 -19.95 2.07
CA VAL A 2 -3.64 -18.65 1.40
C VAL A 2 -2.79 -17.64 2.16
N ARG A 3 -1.73 -17.15 1.53
CA ARG A 3 -0.86 -16.11 2.07
C ARG A 3 -1.13 -14.80 1.35
N LEU A 4 -1.42 -13.76 2.12
CA LEU A 4 -1.71 -12.42 1.64
C LEU A 4 -0.54 -11.49 1.99
N ILE A 5 0.01 -10.81 0.99
CA ILE A 5 1.05 -9.80 1.15
C ILE A 5 0.41 -8.44 0.85
N ILE A 6 0.44 -7.51 1.81
CA ILE A 6 -0.09 -6.16 1.65
C ILE A 6 1.06 -5.17 1.80
N SER A 7 1.27 -4.31 0.80
CA SER A 7 2.38 -3.35 0.81
C SER A 7 2.02 -2.03 0.13
N CYS A 8 2.93 -1.05 0.18
CA CYS A 8 2.74 0.20 -0.53
C CYS A 8 3.04 0.05 -2.02
N MET A 9 2.42 0.88 -2.87
CA MET A 9 2.69 0.96 -4.31
C MET A 9 4.08 1.53 -4.67
N ASP A 10 4.82 2.04 -3.67
CA ASP A 10 6.12 2.68 -3.85
C ASP A 10 7.11 1.80 -4.62
N TYR A 11 7.81 2.40 -5.57
CA TYR A 11 8.77 1.70 -6.41
C TYR A 11 9.93 1.08 -5.63
N ARG A 12 10.30 1.65 -4.48
CA ARG A 12 11.38 1.13 -3.62
C ARG A 12 11.06 -0.26 -3.09
N LEU A 13 9.77 -0.57 -2.94
CA LEU A 13 9.31 -1.88 -2.47
C LEU A 13 9.08 -2.89 -3.59
N SER A 14 9.23 -2.51 -4.87
CA SER A 14 8.86 -3.42 -5.98
C SER A 14 9.64 -4.74 -5.93
N GLN A 15 10.94 -4.67 -5.60
CA GLN A 15 11.77 -5.86 -5.43
C GLN A 15 11.51 -6.56 -4.10
N GLU A 16 11.36 -5.78 -3.02
CA GLU A 16 11.15 -6.35 -1.69
C GLU A 16 9.88 -7.20 -1.63
N VAL A 17 8.78 -6.74 -2.23
CA VAL A 17 7.54 -7.52 -2.31
C VAL A 17 7.76 -8.84 -3.06
N MET A 18 8.46 -8.83 -4.20
CA MET A 18 8.75 -10.06 -4.95
C MET A 18 9.65 -11.01 -4.15
N ASN A 19 10.58 -10.51 -3.34
CA ASN A 19 11.42 -11.34 -2.47
C ASN A 19 10.62 -12.02 -1.34
N ARG A 20 9.44 -11.49 -0.98
CA ARG A 20 8.57 -12.04 0.08
C ARG A 20 7.56 -13.06 -0.44
N VAL A 21 7.36 -13.12 -1.75
CA VAL A 21 6.54 -14.13 -2.41
C VAL A 21 7.21 -15.48 -2.26
N LYS A 22 6.46 -16.47 -1.78
CA LYS A 22 6.95 -17.85 -1.61
C LYS A 22 6.35 -18.80 -2.64
N ASP A 23 5.14 -18.51 -3.09
CA ASP A 23 4.35 -19.39 -3.96
C ASP A 23 3.60 -18.58 -5.03
N GLU A 24 3.28 -19.21 -6.15
CA GLU A 24 2.48 -18.59 -7.22
C GLU A 24 1.06 -18.24 -6.78
N ASN A 25 0.55 -18.90 -5.73
CA ASN A 25 -0.76 -18.66 -5.14
C ASN A 25 -0.79 -17.53 -4.10
N ASP A 26 0.35 -16.94 -3.73
CA ASP A 26 0.36 -15.78 -2.82
C ASP A 26 -0.47 -14.64 -3.44
N ILE A 27 -1.33 -14.03 -2.65
CA ILE A 27 -2.13 -12.87 -3.07
C ILE A 27 -1.36 -11.63 -2.69
N ILE A 28 -1.13 -10.73 -3.64
CA ILE A 28 -0.41 -9.48 -3.39
C ILE A 28 -1.37 -8.32 -3.58
N ILE A 29 -1.49 -7.46 -2.58
CA ILE A 29 -2.25 -6.22 -2.66
C ILE A 29 -1.29 -5.06 -2.41
N ARG A 30 -1.29 -4.08 -3.31
CA ARG A 30 -0.42 -2.90 -3.21
C ARG A 30 -1.22 -1.64 -3.51
N ASN A 31 -1.20 -0.70 -2.58
CA ASN A 31 -1.88 0.59 -2.71
C ASN A 31 -1.06 1.72 -2.07
N ALA A 32 -1.52 2.95 -2.11
CA ALA A 32 -0.85 4.09 -1.50
C ALA A 32 -0.83 3.95 0.02
N GLY A 33 0.37 3.90 0.61
CA GLY A 33 0.55 3.82 2.05
C GLY A 33 0.29 2.46 2.68
N ALA A 34 0.09 1.40 1.89
CA ALA A 34 -0.37 0.10 2.40
C ALA A 34 -1.68 0.27 3.21
N ASN A 35 -2.58 1.11 2.71
CA ASN A 35 -3.78 1.57 3.39
C ASN A 35 -4.82 0.45 3.53
N ILE A 36 -4.96 -0.10 4.73
CA ILE A 36 -5.94 -1.18 5.02
C ILE A 36 -7.37 -0.64 5.04
N TYR A 37 -7.57 0.63 5.40
CA TYR A 37 -8.90 1.21 5.57
C TYR A 37 -9.72 1.22 4.27
N GLU A 38 -9.10 1.55 3.14
CA GLU A 38 -9.72 1.52 1.81
C GLU A 38 -10.09 0.10 1.37
N LEU A 39 -9.28 -0.90 1.78
CA LEU A 39 -9.41 -2.27 1.33
C LEU A 39 -10.26 -3.16 2.26
N LYS A 40 -10.63 -2.68 3.45
CA LYS A 40 -11.17 -3.49 4.55
C LYS A 40 -12.36 -4.37 4.14
N ASP A 41 -13.26 -3.87 3.30
CA ASP A 41 -14.45 -4.63 2.91
C ASP A 41 -14.12 -5.69 1.87
N ARG A 42 -13.16 -5.43 0.98
CA ARG A 42 -12.65 -6.44 0.04
C ARG A 42 -11.87 -7.53 0.76
N LEU A 43 -11.07 -7.16 1.76
CA LEU A 43 -10.26 -8.10 2.54
C LEU A 43 -11.11 -9.10 3.32
N LYS A 44 -12.30 -8.72 3.81
CA LYS A 44 -13.25 -9.64 4.46
C LYS A 44 -13.72 -10.79 3.56
N GLY A 45 -13.63 -10.62 2.24
CA GLY A 45 -13.96 -11.67 1.26
C GLY A 45 -12.86 -12.72 1.06
N ILE A 46 -11.69 -12.54 1.69
CA ILE A 46 -10.54 -13.43 1.54
C ILE A 46 -10.45 -14.34 2.77
N ASN A 47 -10.17 -15.63 2.56
CA ASN A 47 -9.82 -16.54 3.65
C ASN A 47 -8.30 -16.72 3.69
N ALA A 48 -7.59 -15.87 4.43
CA ALA A 48 -6.14 -15.91 4.55
C ALA A 48 -5.69 -16.70 5.79
N ASP A 49 -4.67 -17.55 5.63
CA ASP A 49 -4.01 -18.28 6.72
C ASP A 49 -2.82 -17.46 7.29
N GLU A 50 -2.15 -16.68 6.43
CA GLU A 50 -1.04 -15.81 6.79
C GLU A 50 -1.18 -14.46 6.09
N VAL A 51 -0.95 -13.38 6.84
CA VAL A 51 -0.90 -12.01 6.31
C VAL A 51 0.46 -11.41 6.62
N VAL A 52 1.13 -10.91 5.59
CA VAL A 52 2.39 -10.17 5.70
C VAL A 52 2.11 -8.72 5.32
N PHE A 53 2.14 -7.85 6.30
CA PHE A 53 1.82 -6.43 6.16
C PHE A 53 3.09 -5.59 6.19
N LEU A 54 3.35 -4.88 5.09
CA LEU A 54 4.62 -4.23 4.79
C LEU A 54 4.44 -2.74 4.48
N PRO A 55 4.01 -1.91 5.46
CA PRO A 55 4.15 -0.46 5.35
C PRO A 55 5.62 -0.06 5.32
N HIS A 56 5.93 1.19 4.97
CA HIS A 56 7.32 1.65 4.90
C HIS A 56 7.53 3.10 5.34
N THR A 57 8.77 3.43 5.67
CA THR A 57 9.19 4.79 6.00
C THR A 57 9.39 5.67 4.77
N ASP A 58 9.39 6.99 4.96
CA ASP A 58 9.48 8.00 3.91
C ASP A 58 8.36 7.85 2.84
N CYS A 59 7.15 7.53 3.30
CA CYS A 59 6.01 7.23 2.45
C CYS A 59 5.37 8.50 1.88
N ALA A 60 5.24 8.58 0.55
CA ALA A 60 4.60 9.70 -0.12
C ALA A 60 3.12 9.88 0.30
N ALA A 61 2.39 8.79 0.50
CA ALA A 61 1.02 8.83 0.98
C ALA A 61 0.94 9.41 2.41
N MET A 62 1.86 9.03 3.30
CA MET A 62 1.90 9.59 4.66
C MET A 62 2.36 11.05 4.66
N LYS A 63 3.22 11.48 3.73
CA LYS A 63 3.53 12.90 3.53
C LYS A 63 2.29 13.69 3.11
N LEU A 64 1.46 13.13 2.23
CA LEU A 64 0.20 13.73 1.84
C LEU A 64 -0.73 13.88 3.05
N VAL A 65 -0.93 12.80 3.81
CA VAL A 65 -1.73 12.81 5.07
C VAL A 65 -1.20 13.84 6.05
N ASN A 66 0.11 13.87 6.30
CA ASN A 66 0.75 14.84 7.18
C ASN A 66 0.46 16.27 6.71
N SER A 67 0.61 16.55 5.42
CA SER A 67 0.36 17.90 4.88
C SER A 67 -1.10 18.32 4.93
N ALA A 68 -2.04 17.38 4.74
CA ALA A 68 -3.47 17.66 4.84
C ALA A 68 -3.88 17.96 6.30
N ILE A 69 -3.29 17.25 7.27
CA ILE A 69 -3.65 17.38 8.69
C ILE A 69 -2.91 18.52 9.39
N LYS A 70 -1.59 18.64 9.18
CA LYS A 70 -0.75 19.63 9.89
C LYS A 70 -0.70 20.98 9.17
N ASP A 71 -0.62 20.97 7.84
CA ASP A 71 -0.48 22.19 7.05
C ASP A 71 -1.83 22.70 6.51
N GLY A 72 -2.92 21.93 6.69
CA GLY A 72 -4.24 22.27 6.18
C GLY A 72 -4.33 22.34 4.66
N LYS A 73 -3.43 21.63 3.94
CA LYS A 73 -3.45 21.61 2.48
C LYS A 73 -4.70 20.92 1.97
N ASP A 74 -5.30 21.52 0.95
CA ASP A 74 -6.43 20.93 0.25
C ASP A 74 -5.99 19.67 -0.50
N VAL A 75 -6.83 18.64 -0.46
CA VAL A 75 -6.61 17.34 -1.07
C VAL A 75 -7.89 16.92 -1.80
N ASP A 76 -7.75 16.13 -2.87
CA ASP A 76 -8.92 15.59 -3.56
C ASP A 76 -9.85 14.88 -2.57
N LYS A 77 -11.15 15.12 -2.71
CA LYS A 77 -12.18 14.61 -1.78
C LYS A 77 -12.10 13.09 -1.60
N GLU A 78 -11.83 12.35 -2.67
CA GLU A 78 -11.75 10.89 -2.60
C GLU A 78 -10.49 10.44 -1.86
N ILE A 79 -9.37 11.14 -2.03
CA ILE A 79 -8.15 10.89 -1.24
C ILE A 79 -8.40 11.22 0.23
N ASP A 80 -9.13 12.29 0.54
CA ASP A 80 -9.49 12.62 1.92
C ASP A 80 -10.32 11.49 2.56
N GLU A 81 -11.39 11.08 1.89
CA GLU A 81 -12.34 10.07 2.39
C GLU A 81 -11.69 8.68 2.55
N LYS A 82 -10.84 8.28 1.59
CA LYS A 82 -10.27 6.92 1.56
C LYS A 82 -8.92 6.78 2.28
N LEU A 83 -8.13 7.85 2.41
CA LEU A 83 -6.80 7.80 3.02
C LEU A 83 -6.67 8.71 4.25
N VAL A 84 -7.00 9.99 4.16
CA VAL A 84 -6.67 10.99 5.20
C VAL A 84 -7.60 10.90 6.41
N ALA A 85 -8.90 10.71 6.20
CA ALA A 85 -9.93 10.83 7.23
C ALA A 85 -9.69 9.93 8.45
N GLN A 86 -9.13 8.73 8.25
CA GLN A 86 -8.83 7.79 9.34
C GLN A 86 -7.79 8.32 10.36
N PHE A 87 -6.99 9.30 9.97
CA PHE A 87 -5.96 9.92 10.81
C PHE A 87 -6.44 11.24 11.44
N ARG A 88 -7.59 11.78 11.05
CA ARG A 88 -8.14 13.01 11.65
C ARG A 88 -8.48 12.75 13.12
N GLY A 89 -8.05 13.67 13.99
CA GLY A 89 -8.21 13.52 15.45
C GLY A 89 -7.25 12.51 16.10
N LYS A 90 -6.25 12.01 15.37
CA LYS A 90 -5.14 11.24 15.94
C LYS A 90 -3.98 12.17 16.27
N GLU A 91 -3.31 11.89 17.39
CA GLU A 91 -2.12 12.61 17.81
C GLU A 91 -0.87 12.00 17.17
N PHE A 92 -0.06 12.84 16.53
CA PHE A 92 1.29 12.53 16.05
C PHE A 92 2.07 13.84 15.87
N SER A 93 3.39 13.80 16.07
CA SER A 93 4.27 14.97 16.04
C SER A 93 5.24 14.98 14.86
N SER A 94 5.40 13.86 14.17
CA SER A 94 6.34 13.72 13.04
C SER A 94 5.81 12.75 11.98
N LEU A 95 6.41 12.79 10.79
CA LEU A 95 6.12 11.82 9.73
C LEU A 95 6.40 10.38 10.19
N GLN A 96 7.48 10.17 10.94
CA GLN A 96 7.85 8.86 11.47
C GLN A 96 6.81 8.33 12.46
N GLU A 97 6.24 9.20 13.30
CA GLU A 97 5.14 8.80 14.19
C GLU A 97 3.87 8.48 13.40
N LEU A 98 3.55 9.25 12.36
CA LEU A 98 2.42 8.95 11.48
C LEU A 98 2.59 7.61 10.74
N GLU A 99 3.79 7.28 10.28
CA GLU A 99 4.08 6.01 9.62
C GLU A 99 3.97 4.81 10.57
N LYS A 100 4.39 4.97 11.83
CA LYS A 100 4.16 3.98 12.88
C LYS A 100 2.67 3.83 13.18
N LEU A 101 1.96 4.94 13.32
CA LEU A 101 0.53 4.94 13.55
C LEU A 101 -0.24 4.24 12.41
N ASN A 102 0.16 4.46 11.15
CA ASN A 102 -0.39 3.73 10.00
C ASN A 102 -0.17 2.22 10.11
N ALA A 103 1.04 1.78 10.50
CA ALA A 103 1.33 0.37 10.72
C ALA A 103 0.48 -0.23 11.85
N GLU A 104 0.33 0.47 12.98
CA GLU A 104 -0.46 0.03 14.13
C GLU A 104 -1.96 -0.07 13.82
N ILE A 105 -2.52 0.95 13.16
CA ILE A 105 -3.92 0.98 12.73
C ILE A 105 -4.18 -0.15 11.74
N GLY A 106 -3.31 -0.32 10.75
CA GLY A 106 -3.41 -1.38 9.74
C GLY A 106 -3.34 -2.77 10.37
N GLU A 107 -2.39 -3.03 11.27
CA GLU A 107 -2.28 -4.31 11.97
C GLU A 107 -3.53 -4.61 12.80
N LYS A 108 -4.07 -3.62 13.51
CA LYS A 108 -5.30 -3.78 14.29
C LYS A 108 -6.47 -4.17 13.37
N MET A 109 -6.67 -3.46 12.27
CA MET A 109 -7.73 -3.80 11.30
C MET A 109 -7.54 -5.20 10.71
N LEU A 110 -6.31 -5.60 10.38
CA LEU A 110 -6.03 -6.93 9.87
C LEU A 110 -6.33 -8.03 10.90
N LYS A 111 -6.06 -7.81 12.18
CA LYS A 111 -6.43 -8.74 13.26
C LYS A 111 -7.94 -8.88 13.42
N GLU A 112 -8.69 -7.80 13.19
CA GLU A 112 -10.16 -7.83 13.20
C GLU A 112 -10.72 -8.56 11.96
N ILE A 113 -10.12 -8.37 10.79
CA ILE A 113 -10.56 -8.99 9.52
C ILE A 113 -10.18 -10.48 9.47
N PHE A 114 -8.98 -10.84 9.96
CA PHE A 114 -8.42 -12.19 9.88
C PHE A 114 -8.06 -12.73 11.28
N PRO A 115 -9.04 -12.99 12.16
CA PRO A 115 -8.79 -13.32 13.56
C PRO A 115 -8.02 -14.64 13.77
N ASN A 116 -8.05 -15.54 12.78
CA ASN A 116 -7.39 -16.84 12.83
C ASN A 116 -6.08 -16.89 12.03
N ALA A 117 -5.74 -15.81 11.31
CA ALA A 117 -4.54 -15.79 10.48
C ALA A 117 -3.30 -15.42 11.30
N LYS A 118 -2.14 -15.92 10.87
CA LYS A 118 -0.86 -15.42 11.36
C LYS A 118 -0.58 -14.06 10.71
N ILE A 119 -0.58 -12.99 11.49
CA ILE A 119 -0.30 -11.63 10.99
C ILE A 119 1.14 -11.25 11.36
N THR A 120 1.92 -10.88 10.35
CA THR A 120 3.27 -10.32 10.50
C THR A 120 3.27 -8.90 9.98
N THR A 121 3.49 -7.92 10.85
CA THR A 121 3.69 -6.53 10.45
C THR A 121 5.16 -6.18 10.50
N GLU A 122 5.66 -5.55 9.44
CA GLU A 122 7.02 -5.03 9.37
C GLU A 122 6.99 -3.64 8.73
N LEU A 123 7.30 -2.61 9.52
CA LEU A 123 7.53 -1.27 8.99
C LEU A 123 8.91 -1.22 8.33
N ILE A 124 8.94 -1.33 7.01
CA ILE A 124 10.18 -1.37 6.23
C ILE A 124 10.86 0.00 6.27
N ASP A 125 12.11 0.03 6.71
CA ASP A 125 12.97 1.21 6.55
C ASP A 125 13.56 1.22 5.14
N VAL A 126 13.06 2.12 4.28
CA VAL A 126 13.48 2.18 2.87
C VAL A 126 14.98 2.49 2.70
N ASN A 127 15.63 3.05 3.73
CA ASN A 127 17.08 3.32 3.69
C ASN A 127 17.93 2.08 3.96
N LYS A 128 17.32 0.98 4.42
CA LYS A 128 18.01 -0.28 4.76
C LYS A 128 17.84 -1.38 3.71
N ILE A 129 17.04 -1.13 2.67
CA ILE A 129 16.81 -2.07 1.58
C ILE A 129 17.58 -1.66 0.33
N LYS A 130 17.78 -2.62 -0.58
CA LYS A 130 18.34 -2.34 -1.91
C LYS A 130 17.28 -1.63 -2.76
N ILE A 131 17.48 -0.33 -2.99
CA ILE A 131 16.56 0.48 -3.80
C ILE A 131 16.83 0.23 -5.30
N PRO A 132 15.83 -0.21 -6.09
CA PRO A 132 15.96 -0.32 -7.54
C PRO A 132 16.01 1.06 -8.23
N GLN A 133 16.49 1.10 -9.47
CA GLN A 133 16.46 2.33 -10.27
C GLN A 133 15.02 2.79 -10.49
N LYS A 134 14.72 4.04 -10.12
CA LYS A 134 13.38 4.61 -10.26
C LYS A 134 12.94 4.70 -11.72
N LYS A 135 11.72 4.24 -12.01
CA LYS A 135 11.00 4.39 -13.27
C LYS A 135 9.75 5.23 -13.00
N THR A 136 9.58 6.33 -13.73
CA THR A 136 8.48 7.30 -13.54
C THR A 136 7.20 6.82 -14.23
N ARG A 137 6.74 5.63 -13.85
CA ARG A 137 5.52 4.99 -14.36
C ARG A 137 4.90 4.12 -13.29
N TYR A 138 3.61 3.83 -13.45
CA TYR A 138 2.90 2.89 -12.61
C TYR A 138 2.17 1.82 -13.42
N TYR A 139 1.97 0.67 -12.78
CA TYR A 139 1.22 -0.46 -13.33
C TYR A 139 0.02 -0.74 -12.45
N LEU A 140 -1.11 -1.08 -13.06
CA LEU A 140 -2.25 -1.67 -12.38
C LEU A 140 -2.25 -3.16 -12.69
N LEU A 141 -2.00 -4.00 -11.70
CA LEU A 141 -1.83 -5.44 -11.88
C LEU A 141 -2.86 -6.21 -11.03
N LYS A 142 -3.17 -7.44 -11.45
CA LYS A 142 -3.99 -8.34 -10.63
C LYS A 142 -3.21 -8.84 -9.41
N PRO A 143 -3.87 -9.32 -8.34
CA PRO A 143 -3.18 -9.74 -7.12
C PRO A 143 -2.27 -10.95 -7.30
N GLN A 144 -2.56 -11.81 -8.28
CA GLN A 144 -1.76 -12.98 -8.63
C GLN A 144 -0.61 -12.65 -9.59
N THR A 145 -0.61 -11.46 -10.21
CA THR A 145 0.42 -11.11 -11.18
C THR A 145 1.78 -11.01 -10.50
N ARG A 146 2.73 -11.81 -10.99
CA ARG A 146 4.15 -11.70 -10.69
C ARG A 146 4.82 -10.89 -11.78
N TYR A 147 5.86 -10.16 -11.42
CA TYR A 147 6.51 -9.27 -12.36
C TYR A 147 8.04 -9.40 -12.31
N ASN A 148 8.67 -9.09 -13.43
CA ASN A 148 10.09 -9.24 -13.70
C ASN A 148 10.85 -7.89 -13.57
N ASP A 149 12.13 -7.91 -13.91
CA ASP A 149 13.03 -6.75 -13.86
C ASP A 149 12.57 -5.54 -14.69
N GLU A 150 11.67 -5.74 -15.66
CA GLU A 150 11.09 -4.65 -16.46
C GLU A 150 10.18 -3.76 -15.62
N ILE A 151 9.43 -4.35 -14.68
CA ILE A 151 8.50 -3.65 -13.78
C ILE A 151 9.23 -3.20 -12.51
N ILE A 152 10.23 -3.96 -12.04
CA ILE A 152 11.05 -3.57 -10.87
C ILE A 152 11.58 -2.15 -11.03
N GLY A 153 11.41 -1.33 -9.99
CA GLY A 153 11.73 0.10 -10.00
C GLY A 153 10.58 1.00 -10.44
N SER A 154 9.44 0.45 -10.82
CA SER A 154 8.19 1.19 -11.10
C SER A 154 7.25 1.15 -9.91
N TYR A 155 6.28 2.06 -9.88
CA TYR A 155 5.18 1.99 -8.93
C TYR A 155 4.22 0.89 -9.36
N VAL A 156 3.67 0.14 -8.40
CA VAL A 156 2.79 -0.98 -8.71
C VAL A 156 1.60 -0.93 -7.77
N ILE A 157 0.42 -0.78 -8.34
CA ILE A 157 -0.85 -0.93 -7.64
C ILE A 157 -1.37 -2.33 -7.99
N GLN A 158 -1.63 -3.13 -6.97
CA GLN A 158 -2.18 -4.48 -7.12
C GLN A 158 -3.49 -4.56 -6.35
N ALA A 159 -4.57 -4.81 -7.06
CA ALA A 159 -5.91 -4.88 -6.50
C ALA A 159 -6.78 -5.85 -7.32
N PHE A 160 -7.95 -6.20 -6.79
CA PHE A 160 -8.85 -7.09 -7.50
C PHE A 160 -9.55 -6.37 -8.65
N ASP A 161 -10.07 -5.18 -8.37
CA ASP A 161 -10.85 -4.38 -9.30
C ASP A 161 -10.34 -2.93 -9.30
N LYS A 162 -10.55 -2.19 -10.40
CA LYS A 162 -10.04 -0.83 -10.53
C LYS A 162 -10.75 0.15 -9.59
N GLU A 163 -12.03 -0.10 -9.28
CA GLU A 163 -12.82 0.72 -8.36
C GLU A 163 -12.27 0.70 -6.92
N ASP A 164 -11.53 -0.36 -6.56
CA ASP A 164 -10.93 -0.52 -5.23
C ASP A 164 -9.75 0.45 -4.99
N VAL A 165 -9.18 1.05 -6.06
CA VAL A 165 -7.90 1.78 -6.02
C VAL A 165 -7.94 3.12 -6.76
N THR A 166 -9.12 3.71 -6.89
CA THR A 166 -9.31 5.01 -7.56
C THR A 166 -8.55 6.16 -6.87
N ALA A 167 -8.48 6.17 -5.53
CA ALA A 167 -7.68 7.15 -4.81
C ALA A 167 -6.18 6.94 -5.04
N ASP A 168 -5.71 5.69 -5.11
CA ASP A 168 -4.31 5.38 -5.40
C ASP A 168 -3.88 5.84 -6.78
N ILE A 169 -4.75 5.66 -7.78
CA ILE A 169 -4.53 6.16 -9.14
C ILE A 169 -4.38 7.68 -9.13
N LYS A 170 -5.28 8.40 -8.45
CA LYS A 170 -5.18 9.86 -8.30
C LYS A 170 -3.88 10.29 -7.60
N ILE A 171 -3.47 9.56 -6.56
CA ILE A 171 -2.19 9.82 -5.87
C ILE A 171 -1.03 9.60 -6.85
N ALA A 172 -1.02 8.49 -7.60
CA ALA A 172 0.04 8.19 -8.57
C ALA A 172 0.14 9.30 -9.65
N GLU A 173 -0.99 9.77 -10.16
CA GLU A 173 -1.05 10.85 -11.15
C GLU A 173 -0.58 12.20 -10.57
N SER A 174 -0.94 12.51 -9.31
CA SER A 174 -0.44 13.71 -8.61
C SER A 174 1.08 13.71 -8.40
N LEU A 175 1.69 12.53 -8.36
CA LEU A 175 3.14 12.34 -8.29
C LEU A 175 3.82 12.43 -9.68
N GLY A 176 3.05 12.71 -10.73
CA GLY A 176 3.54 12.80 -12.12
C GLY A 176 3.83 11.46 -12.76
N LEU A 177 3.27 10.36 -12.24
CA LEU A 177 3.46 9.02 -12.81
C LEU A 177 2.49 8.79 -13.98
N LYS A 178 2.97 8.07 -15.00
CA LYS A 178 2.14 7.65 -16.14
C LYS A 178 1.76 6.19 -16.02
N LEU A 179 0.52 5.86 -16.35
CA LEU A 179 0.07 4.48 -16.46
C LEU A 179 0.78 3.81 -17.64
N GLU A 180 1.53 2.74 -17.38
CA GLU A 180 2.18 1.96 -18.43
C GLU A 180 1.27 0.84 -18.95
N LYS A 181 0.65 0.11 -18.02
CA LYS A 181 -0.23 -1.03 -18.34
C LYS A 181 -1.26 -1.21 -17.22
N SER A 182 -2.49 -1.55 -17.62
CA SER A 182 -3.54 -2.01 -16.71
C SER A 182 -3.97 -3.43 -17.03
N GLU A 183 -4.07 -4.25 -15.99
CA GLU A 183 -4.72 -5.57 -16.00
C GLU A 183 -6.07 -5.54 -15.29
N LEU A 184 -6.39 -4.41 -14.66
CA LEU A 184 -7.67 -4.14 -14.02
C LEU A 184 -8.64 -3.59 -15.07
N GLY A 185 -9.80 -4.22 -15.15
CA GLY A 185 -10.94 -3.79 -15.98
C GLY A 185 -11.72 -2.66 -15.34
#